data_AF-A0A823IWL7-F1
#
_entry.id   AF-A0A823IWL7-F1
#
_cell.length_a   1.000
_cell.length_b   1.000
_cell.length_c   1.000
_cell.angle_alpha   90.00
_cell.angle_beta   90.00
_cell.angle_gamma   90.00
#
_symmetry.space_group_name_H-M   'P 1'
#
loop_
_entity.id
_entity.type
_entity.pdbx_description
1 polymer ?
#
loop_
_entity_poly.entity_id
_entity_poly.type
_entity_poly.pdbx_seq_one_letter_code
_entity_poly.pdbx_strand_id
1 'polypeptide(L)'
;MAQLLLIALFIVLIVLMPKNNKEERKAAHLLIDKYNIQVEKKNNPIRQMALLEKALGISTYNGTRKKILIFVGAFFSIAVILGYLVYFFAVRGNMTVTIILGIIMTLYLIAGTVIMFVMSIRQASSLRTDAWAKILHTIDPQFPIEFLNEKKWQKAFLAQMESMSEQLA
;
A
#
# COMPACT_ATOMS: atom_id res chain seq x y z
N MET A 1 -12.34 -22.36 -13.20
CA MET A 1 -12.90 -21.43 -12.18
C MET A 1 -11.86 -21.00 -11.14
N ALA A 2 -11.27 -21.90 -10.35
CA ALA A 2 -10.26 -21.53 -9.33
C ALA A 2 -8.99 -20.85 -9.89
N GLN A 3 -8.50 -21.29 -11.07
CA GLN A 3 -7.36 -20.66 -11.74
C GLN A 3 -7.63 -19.21 -12.15
N LEU A 4 -8.85 -18.87 -12.58
CA LEU A 4 -9.22 -17.50 -12.95
C LEU A 4 -9.23 -16.56 -11.74
N LEU A 5 -9.69 -17.05 -10.58
CA LEU A 5 -9.64 -16.31 -9.31
C LEU A 5 -8.20 -16.03 -8.87
N LEU A 6 -7.31 -17.02 -8.99
CA LEU A 6 -5.88 -16.86 -8.70
C LEU A 6 -5.22 -15.83 -9.64
N ILE A 7 -5.54 -15.88 -10.93
CA ILE A 7 -5.01 -14.93 -11.92
C ILE A 7 -5.52 -13.50 -11.64
N ALA A 8 -6.81 -13.34 -11.34
CA ALA A 8 -7.38 -12.04 -11.00
C ALA A 8 -6.73 -11.44 -9.73
N LEU A 9 -6.53 -12.27 -8.69
CA LEU A 9 -5.86 -11.86 -7.46
C LEU A 9 -4.40 -11.47 -7.72
N PHE A 10 -3.70 -12.20 -8.58
CA PHE A 10 -2.32 -11.89 -8.97
C PHE A 10 -2.21 -10.57 -9.75
N ILE A 11 -3.13 -10.30 -10.68
CA ILE A 11 -3.17 -9.04 -11.44
C ILE A 11 -3.41 -7.85 -10.50
N VAL A 12 -4.36 -7.96 -9.57
CA VAL A 12 -4.62 -6.91 -8.57
C VAL A 12 -3.38 -6.66 -7.71
N LEU A 13 -2.67 -7.71 -7.27
CA LEU A 13 -1.43 -7.56 -6.51
C LEU A 13 -0.30 -6.89 -7.29
N ILE A 14 -0.17 -7.17 -8.59
CA ILE A 14 0.82 -6.53 -9.46
C ILE A 14 0.50 -5.04 -9.65
N VAL A 15 -0.75 -4.69 -9.91
CA VAL A 15 -1.19 -3.30 -10.09
C VAL A 15 -0.98 -2.49 -8.80
N LEU A 16 -1.14 -3.12 -7.65
CA LEU A 16 -0.87 -2.53 -6.33
C LEU A 16 0.62 -2.41 -5.99
N MET A 17 1.52 -3.02 -6.76
CA MET A 17 2.94 -2.99 -6.44
C MET A 17 3.52 -1.60 -6.72
N PRO A 18 4.07 -0.90 -5.72
CA PRO A 18 4.54 0.46 -5.93
C PRO A 18 5.77 0.42 -6.83
N LYS A 19 5.82 1.33 -7.81
CA LYS A 19 6.97 1.43 -8.70
C LYS A 19 8.20 1.89 -7.91
N ASN A 20 9.31 1.17 -8.10
CA ASN A 20 10.60 1.57 -7.57
C ASN A 20 11.08 2.82 -8.30
N ASN A 21 11.40 3.88 -7.56
CA ASN A 21 12.00 5.09 -8.10
C ASN A 21 13.44 5.20 -7.59
N LYS A 22 14.39 5.42 -8.52
CA LYS A 22 15.83 5.56 -8.22
C LYS A 22 16.12 6.83 -7.41
N GLU A 23 15.35 7.90 -7.62
CA GLU A 23 15.54 9.21 -6.99
C GLU A 23 15.21 9.14 -5.51
N GLU A 24 14.05 8.58 -5.17
CA GLU A 24 13.65 8.34 -3.78
C GLU A 24 14.61 7.42 -3.04
N ARG A 25 15.15 6.40 -3.72
CA ARG A 25 16.20 5.54 -3.13
C ARG A 25 17.42 6.36 -2.73
N LYS A 26 17.92 7.21 -3.63
CA LYS A 26 19.09 8.05 -3.37
C LYS A 26 18.80 9.03 -2.23
N ALA A 27 17.67 9.73 -2.28
CA ALA A 27 17.25 10.68 -1.26
C ALA A 27 17.14 10.01 0.13
N ALA A 28 16.55 8.81 0.19
CA ALA A 28 16.45 8.02 1.42
C ALA A 28 17.83 7.63 1.98
N HIS A 29 18.79 7.28 1.13
CA HIS A 29 20.15 6.95 1.57
C HIS A 29 20.90 8.17 2.10
N LEU A 30 20.80 9.30 1.40
CA LEU A 30 21.35 10.58 1.86
C LEU A 30 20.76 11.01 3.21
N LEU A 31 19.46 10.80 3.41
CA LEU A 31 18.79 11.11 4.66
C LEU A 31 19.30 10.25 5.82
N ILE A 32 19.50 8.95 5.58
CA ILE A 32 20.07 8.02 6.57
C ILE A 32 21.48 8.47 6.97
N ASP A 33 22.29 8.86 5.98
CA ASP A 33 23.66 9.32 6.21
C ASP A 33 23.69 10.63 6.97
N LYS A 34 22.89 11.61 6.57
CA LYS A 34 22.85 12.94 7.19
C LYS A 34 22.43 12.90 8.66
N TYR A 35 21.43 12.09 8.99
CA TYR A 35 20.92 11.98 10.36
C TYR A 35 21.49 10.78 11.12
N ASN A 36 22.49 10.08 10.56
CA ASN A 36 23.14 8.89 11.12
C ASN A 36 22.14 7.86 11.69
N ILE A 37 21.07 7.58 10.93
CA ILE A 37 19.99 6.70 11.38
C ILE A 37 20.49 5.25 11.30
N GLN A 38 20.39 4.48 12.39
CA GLN A 38 20.83 3.09 12.44
C GLN A 38 19.89 2.13 11.68
N VAL A 39 19.94 2.17 10.35
CA VAL A 39 19.15 1.30 9.46
C VAL A 39 19.95 0.86 8.26
N GLU A 40 19.76 -0.41 7.87
CA GLU A 40 20.42 -0.97 6.69
C GLU A 40 19.89 -0.31 5.39
N LYS A 41 20.81 0.04 4.49
CA LYS A 41 20.47 0.59 3.17
C LYS A 41 20.04 -0.54 2.23
N LYS A 42 18.80 -0.48 1.77
CA LYS A 42 18.18 -1.38 0.80
C LYS A 42 18.02 -0.69 -0.55
N ASN A 43 18.10 -1.48 -1.61
CA ASN A 43 17.91 -1.03 -2.98
C ASN A 43 16.44 -0.72 -3.33
N ASN A 44 15.50 -1.29 -2.59
CA ASN A 44 14.07 -1.06 -2.82
C ASN A 44 13.61 0.12 -1.92
N PRO A 45 13.15 1.25 -2.50
CA PRO A 45 12.77 2.43 -1.72
C PRO A 45 11.60 2.17 -0.78
N ILE A 46 10.66 1.29 -1.15
CA ILE A 46 9.52 0.93 -0.30
C ILE A 46 10.00 0.13 0.92
N ARG A 47 10.96 -0.79 0.72
CA ARG A 47 11.58 -1.52 1.83
C ARG A 47 12.41 -0.57 2.71
N GLN A 48 13.10 0.40 2.12
CA GLN A 48 13.84 1.41 2.88
C GLN A 48 12.92 2.24 3.76
N MET A 49 11.82 2.73 3.19
CA MET A 49 10.81 3.51 3.91
C MET A 49 10.21 2.68 5.06
N ALA A 50 9.89 1.41 4.84
CA ALA A 50 9.37 0.54 5.90
C ALA A 50 10.39 0.29 7.03
N LEU A 51 11.69 0.23 6.71
CA LEU A 51 12.74 0.12 7.72
C LEU A 51 12.91 1.42 8.51
N LEU A 52 12.85 2.58 7.82
CA LEU A 52 12.86 3.89 8.45
C LEU A 52 11.65 4.09 9.37
N GLU A 53 10.45 3.72 8.92
CA GLU A 53 9.24 3.73 9.74
C GLU A 53 9.43 2.89 11.02
N LYS A 54 9.98 1.68 10.88
CA LYS A 54 10.24 0.80 12.04
C LYS A 54 11.26 1.40 13.00
N ALA A 55 12.35 1.99 12.49
CA ALA A 55 13.39 2.60 13.31
C ALA A 55 12.86 3.82 14.08
N LEU A 56 11.94 4.57 13.49
CA LEU A 56 11.34 5.78 14.07
C LEU A 56 10.05 5.51 14.86
N GLY A 57 9.61 4.25 14.98
CA GLY A 57 8.35 3.90 15.65
C GLY A 57 7.09 4.36 14.92
N ILE A 58 7.18 4.68 13.62
CA ILE A 58 6.07 5.15 12.79
C ILE A 58 5.38 3.96 12.13
N SER A 59 4.06 4.02 11.99
CA SER A 59 3.25 2.97 11.36
C SER A 59 2.24 3.59 10.38
N THR A 60 2.73 4.15 9.28
CA THR A 60 1.87 4.79 8.27
C THR A 60 1.72 3.89 7.06
N TYR A 61 2.79 3.70 6.29
CA TYR A 61 2.79 2.91 5.08
C TYR A 61 2.70 1.41 5.37
N ASN A 62 3.59 0.89 6.22
CA ASN A 62 3.66 -0.55 6.52
C ASN A 62 2.39 -1.03 7.25
N GLY A 63 1.92 -0.24 8.21
CA GLY A 63 0.68 -0.52 8.96
C GLY A 63 -0.54 -0.56 8.04
N THR A 64 -0.69 0.43 7.15
CA THR A 64 -1.82 0.48 6.21
C THR A 64 -1.75 -0.62 5.16
N ARG A 65 -0.55 -0.93 4.64
CA ARG A 65 -0.35 -2.05 3.70
C ARG A 65 -0.73 -3.39 4.31
N LYS A 66 -0.37 -3.64 5.58
CA LYS A 66 -0.77 -4.86 6.30
C LYS A 66 -2.29 -4.97 6.44
N LYS A 67 -2.97 -3.88 6.82
CA LYS A 67 -4.44 -3.83 6.90
C LYS A 67 -5.09 -4.15 5.56
N ILE A 68 -4.56 -3.62 4.47
CA ILE A 68 -5.08 -3.85 3.11
C ILE A 68 -4.88 -5.31 2.70
N LEU A 69 -3.72 -5.92 2.96
CA LEU A 69 -3.50 -7.34 2.67
C LEU A 69 -4.44 -8.26 3.47
N ILE A 70 -4.65 -7.96 4.75
CA ILE A 70 -5.60 -8.69 5.60
C ILE A 70 -7.02 -8.55 5.04
N PHE A 71 -7.43 -7.34 4.66
CA PHE A 71 -8.74 -7.08 4.08
C PHE A 71 -8.93 -7.85 2.77
N VAL A 72 -7.97 -7.80 1.85
CA VAL A 72 -8.02 -8.54 0.58
C VAL A 72 -8.12 -10.05 0.83
N GLY A 73 -7.28 -10.59 1.72
CA GLY A 73 -7.33 -12.02 2.06
C GLY A 73 -8.67 -12.44 2.68
N ALA A 74 -9.19 -11.65 3.62
CA ALA A 74 -10.50 -11.89 4.24
C ALA A 74 -11.64 -11.79 3.21
N PHE A 75 -11.59 -10.81 2.31
CA PHE A 75 -12.58 -10.59 1.27
C PHE A 75 -12.74 -11.80 0.36
N PHE A 76 -11.63 -12.31 -0.19
CA PHE A 76 -11.66 -13.48 -1.05
C PHE A 76 -12.06 -14.75 -0.29
N SER A 77 -11.66 -14.90 0.97
CA SER A 77 -12.06 -16.04 1.79
C SER A 77 -13.57 -16.09 2.01
N ILE A 78 -14.18 -14.95 2.34
CA ILE A 78 -15.64 -14.84 2.51
C ILE A 78 -16.36 -15.06 1.18
N ALA A 79 -15.84 -14.51 0.07
CA ALA A 79 -16.41 -14.73 -1.25
C ALA A 79 -16.45 -16.22 -1.64
N VAL A 80 -15.40 -16.98 -1.29
CA VAL A 80 -15.35 -18.43 -1.51
C VAL A 80 -16.38 -19.16 -0.65
N ILE A 81 -16.51 -18.80 0.63
CA ILE A 81 -17.52 -19.40 1.53
C ILE A 81 -18.93 -19.13 1.01
N LEU A 82 -19.24 -17.90 0.61
CA LEU A 82 -20.54 -17.54 0.04
C LEU A 82 -20.81 -18.30 -1.27
N GLY A 83 -19.83 -18.39 -2.17
CA GLY A 83 -19.94 -19.15 -3.40
C GLY A 83 -20.19 -20.65 -3.16
N TYR A 84 -19.53 -21.24 -2.17
CA TYR A 84 -19.77 -22.62 -1.76
C TYR A 84 -21.19 -22.82 -1.21
N LEU A 85 -21.68 -21.91 -0.37
CA LEU A 85 -23.04 -21.98 0.16
C LEU A 85 -24.09 -21.90 -0.96
N VAL A 86 -23.91 -20.97 -1.92
CA VAL A 86 -24.79 -20.86 -3.10
C VAL A 86 -24.82 -22.18 -3.86
N TYR A 87 -23.65 -22.77 -4.16
CA TYR A 87 -23.56 -24.06 -4.84
C TYR A 87 -24.25 -25.19 -4.05
N PHE A 88 -24.00 -25.27 -2.75
CA PHE A 88 -24.56 -26.31 -1.89
C PHE A 88 -26.10 -26.28 -1.86
N PHE A 89 -26.70 -25.10 -1.71
CA PHE A 89 -28.16 -24.96 -1.70
C PHE A 89 -28.78 -25.15 -3.08
N ALA A 90 -28.07 -24.78 -4.15
CA ALA A 90 -28.51 -25.03 -5.52
C ALA A 90 -28.59 -26.53 -5.82
N VAL A 91 -27.57 -27.30 -5.45
CA VAL A 91 -27.54 -28.77 -5.62
C VAL A 91 -28.62 -29.47 -4.80
N ARG A 92 -28.98 -28.91 -3.63
CA ARG A 92 -30.09 -29.41 -2.80
C ARG A 92 -31.49 -28.97 -3.30
N GLY A 93 -31.58 -28.27 -4.42
CA GLY A 93 -32.85 -27.83 -5.00
C GLY A 93 -33.57 -26.73 -4.20
N ASN A 94 -32.90 -26.11 -3.22
CA ASN A 94 -33.48 -25.01 -2.44
C ASN A 94 -33.26 -23.68 -3.18
N MET A 95 -34.09 -23.44 -4.20
CA MET A 95 -33.97 -22.30 -5.10
C MET A 95 -34.17 -20.96 -4.39
N THR A 96 -35.08 -20.89 -3.41
CA THR A 96 -35.33 -19.67 -2.63
C THR A 96 -34.08 -19.22 -1.87
N VAL A 97 -33.43 -20.13 -1.14
CA VAL A 97 -32.20 -19.81 -0.39
C VAL A 97 -31.05 -19.51 -1.35
N THR A 98 -30.97 -20.22 -2.48
CA THR A 98 -29.95 -19.99 -3.51
C THR A 98 -30.02 -18.57 -4.07
N ILE A 99 -31.22 -18.08 -4.39
CA ILE A 99 -31.43 -16.72 -4.92
C ILE A 99 -31.04 -15.67 -3.88
N ILE A 100 -31.47 -15.85 -2.61
CA ILE A 100 -31.15 -14.91 -1.53
C ILE A 100 -29.63 -14.83 -1.33
N LEU A 101 -28.94 -15.97 -1.24
CA LEU A 101 -27.49 -16.00 -1.11
C LEU A 101 -26.77 -15.42 -2.33
N GLY A 102 -27.31 -15.63 -3.55
CA GLY A 102 -26.79 -15.05 -4.77
C GLY A 102 -26.84 -13.52 -4.78
N ILE A 103 -27.94 -12.93 -4.29
CA ILE A 103 -28.07 -11.47 -4.12
C ILE A 103 -27.06 -10.96 -3.09
N ILE A 104 -26.95 -11.60 -1.93
CA ILE A 104 -25.98 -11.24 -0.88
C ILE A 104 -24.55 -11.29 -1.43
N MET A 105 -24.21 -12.36 -2.15
CA MET A 105 -22.89 -12.53 -2.77
C MET A 105 -22.61 -11.41 -3.78
N THR A 106 -23.59 -11.06 -4.61
CA THR A 106 -23.45 -9.99 -5.61
C THR A 106 -23.20 -8.63 -4.96
N LEU A 107 -24.01 -8.26 -3.96
CA LEU A 107 -23.85 -7.02 -3.20
C LEU A 107 -22.49 -6.98 -2.47
N TYR A 108 -22.09 -8.10 -1.87
CA TYR A 108 -20.80 -8.24 -1.20
C TYR A 108 -19.63 -8.00 -2.16
N LEU A 109 -19.67 -8.62 -3.36
CA LEU A 109 -18.63 -8.47 -4.37
C LEU A 109 -18.53 -7.02 -4.88
N ILE A 110 -19.66 -6.36 -5.14
CA ILE A 110 -19.70 -4.95 -5.56
C ILE A 110 -19.09 -4.06 -4.48
N ALA A 111 -19.60 -4.16 -3.25
CA ALA A 111 -19.14 -3.32 -2.14
C ALA A 111 -17.63 -3.52 -1.86
N GLY A 112 -17.18 -4.78 -1.81
CA GLY A 112 -15.76 -5.07 -1.57
C GLY A 112 -14.85 -4.61 -2.71
N THR A 113 -15.32 -4.68 -3.97
CA THR A 113 -14.57 -4.17 -5.13
C THR A 113 -14.41 -2.65 -5.05
N VAL A 114 -15.47 -1.91 -4.72
CA VAL A 114 -15.40 -0.45 -4.53
C VAL A 114 -14.42 -0.09 -3.42
N ILE A 115 -14.48 -0.78 -2.27
CA ILE A 115 -13.55 -0.55 -1.15
C ILE A 115 -12.10 -0.84 -1.57
N MET A 116 -11.84 -1.96 -2.24
CA MET A 116 -10.50 -2.29 -2.74
C MET A 116 -10.00 -1.24 -3.74
N PHE A 117 -10.86 -0.73 -4.62
CA PHE A 117 -10.51 0.32 -5.57
C PHE A 117 -10.11 1.62 -4.86
N VAL A 118 -10.89 2.08 -3.88
CA VAL A 118 -10.57 3.28 -3.10
C VAL A 118 -9.26 3.11 -2.31
N MET A 119 -9.05 1.93 -1.68
CA MET A 119 -7.81 1.62 -0.98
C MET A 119 -6.60 1.60 -1.92
N SER A 120 -6.76 1.08 -3.13
CA SER A 120 -5.72 1.04 -4.16
C SER A 120 -5.31 2.43 -4.60
N ILE A 121 -6.30 3.31 -4.87
CA ILE A 121 -6.05 4.70 -5.23
C ILE A 121 -5.31 5.40 -4.10
N ARG A 122 -5.77 5.26 -2.86
CA ARG A 122 -5.13 5.90 -1.70
C ARG A 122 -3.69 5.43 -1.49
N GLN A 123 -3.41 4.14 -1.70
CA GLN A 123 -2.04 3.61 -1.69
C GLN A 123 -1.16 4.25 -2.77
N ALA A 124 -1.72 4.43 -3.97
CA ALA A 124 -0.98 4.97 -5.11
C ALA A 124 -0.78 6.50 -5.03
N SER A 125 -1.75 7.23 -4.48
CA SER A 125 -1.78 8.69 -4.52
C SER A 125 -1.12 9.36 -3.31
N SER A 126 -1.45 8.95 -2.08
CA SER A 126 -1.08 9.72 -0.88
C SER A 126 -0.25 8.93 0.13
N LEU A 127 -0.42 7.61 0.22
CA LEU A 127 0.15 6.85 1.34
C LEU A 127 1.69 6.92 1.39
N ARG A 128 2.33 7.06 0.23
CA ARG A 128 3.79 7.17 0.12
C ARG A 128 4.29 8.55 0.52
N THR A 129 3.61 9.62 0.09
CA THR A 129 3.94 11.00 0.47
C THR A 129 3.61 11.26 1.95
N ASP A 130 2.48 10.76 2.44
CA ASP A 130 2.08 10.84 3.86
C ASP A 130 3.10 10.16 4.80
N ALA A 131 3.62 9.00 4.38
CA ALA A 131 4.63 8.27 5.14
C ALA A 131 5.97 9.01 5.15
N TRP A 132 6.40 9.55 4.01
CA TRP A 132 7.60 10.39 3.94
C TRP A 132 7.46 11.67 4.76
N ALA A 133 6.32 12.36 4.69
CA ALA A 133 6.06 13.55 5.49
C ALA A 133 6.22 13.27 6.99
N LYS A 134 5.65 12.15 7.46
CA LYS A 134 5.81 11.74 8.86
C LYS A 134 7.24 11.36 9.22
N ILE A 135 7.94 10.61 8.36
CA ILE A 135 9.35 10.27 8.59
C ILE A 135 10.18 11.54 8.72
N LEU A 136 10.05 12.46 7.77
CA LEU A 136 10.81 13.72 7.73
C LEU A 136 10.52 14.58 8.96
N HIS A 137 9.24 14.82 9.26
CA HIS A 137 8.85 15.62 10.42
C HIS A 137 9.24 14.97 11.77
N THR A 138 9.35 13.64 11.84
CA THR A 138 9.79 12.96 13.06
C THR A 138 11.31 13.08 13.26
N ILE A 139 12.07 13.12 12.17
CA ILE A 139 13.53 13.32 12.22
C ILE A 139 13.87 14.79 12.46
N ASP A 140 13.22 15.68 11.71
CA ASP A 140 13.39 17.12 11.78
C ASP A 140 12.03 17.81 11.55
N PRO A 141 11.40 18.37 12.60
CA PRO A 141 10.13 19.08 12.50
C PRO A 141 10.18 20.33 11.58
N GLN A 142 11.38 20.88 11.33
CA GLN A 142 11.57 22.04 10.46
C GLN A 142 11.81 21.64 9.00
N PHE A 143 11.84 20.35 8.69
CA PHE A 143 12.06 19.88 7.33
C PHE A 143 10.92 20.36 6.41
N PRO A 144 11.22 21.05 5.30
CA PRO A 144 10.18 21.56 4.41
C PRO A 144 9.47 20.38 3.74
N ILE A 145 8.20 20.11 4.05
CA ILE A 145 7.44 18.98 3.48
C ILE A 145 6.61 19.34 2.24
N GLU A 146 6.58 20.62 1.87
CA GLU A 146 5.74 21.15 0.79
C GLU A 146 6.06 20.53 -0.57
N PHE A 147 7.31 20.14 -0.80
CA PHE A 147 7.74 19.46 -2.04
C PHE A 147 7.05 18.09 -2.25
N LEU A 148 6.52 17.47 -1.19
CA LEU A 148 5.81 16.19 -1.29
C LEU A 148 4.49 16.32 -2.06
N ASN A 149 3.96 17.53 -2.21
CA ASN A 149 2.76 17.80 -2.99
C ASN A 149 3.04 17.92 -4.50
N GLU A 150 4.30 17.95 -4.92
CA GLU A 150 4.67 18.09 -6.32
C GLU A 150 4.44 16.80 -7.12
N LYS A 151 4.07 16.96 -8.41
CA LYS A 151 3.88 15.83 -9.34
C LYS A 151 5.11 14.93 -9.48
N LYS A 152 6.31 15.47 -9.27
CA LYS A 152 7.59 14.74 -9.29
C LYS A 152 8.31 14.86 -7.94
N TRP A 153 7.57 14.70 -6.84
CA TRP A 153 8.12 14.84 -5.48
C TRP A 153 9.37 14.00 -5.21
N GLN A 154 9.59 12.87 -5.90
CA GLN A 154 10.82 12.08 -5.71
C GLN A 154 12.08 12.81 -6.21
N LYS A 155 11.96 13.62 -7.26
CA LYS A 155 13.06 14.48 -7.75
C LYS A 155 13.29 15.62 -6.78
N ALA A 156 12.22 16.28 -6.35
CA ALA A 156 12.30 17.38 -5.41
C ALA A 156 12.89 16.92 -4.07
N PHE A 157 12.53 15.70 -3.62
CA PHE A 157 13.12 15.10 -2.43
C PHE A 157 14.63 14.91 -2.56
N LEU A 158 15.10 14.39 -3.70
CA LEU A 158 16.53 14.22 -3.95
C LEU A 158 17.25 15.57 -3.99
N ALA A 159 16.71 16.55 -4.73
CA ALA A 159 17.29 17.88 -4.83
C ALA A 159 17.39 18.58 -3.46
N GLN A 160 16.36 18.42 -2.61
CA GLN A 160 16.35 18.95 -1.25
C GLN A 160 17.43 18.29 -0.38
N MET A 161 17.65 16.98 -0.52
CA MET A 161 18.71 16.28 0.21
C MET A 161 20.11 16.64 -0.30
N GLU A 162 20.27 16.86 -1.61
CA GLU A 162 21.54 17.27 -2.23
C GLU A 162 21.92 18.70 -1.83
N SER A 163 21.00 19.66 -1.90
CA SER A 163 21.26 21.05 -1.46
C SER A 163 21.63 21.14 0.03
N MET A 164 21.00 20.29 0.83
CA MET A 164 21.30 20.12 2.25
C MET A 164 22.65 19.46 2.55
N SER A 165 23.24 18.77 1.58
CA SER A 165 24.57 18.15 1.70
C SER A 165 25.67 19.11 1.27
N GLU A 166 25.41 19.99 0.30
CA GLU A 166 26.35 21.04 -0.12
C GLU A 166 26.56 22.10 0.97
N GLN A 167 25.60 22.33 1.86
CA GLN A 167 25.75 23.22 3.02
C GLN A 167 26.67 22.67 4.13
N LEU A 168 27.11 21.41 4.02
CA LEU A 168 27.93 20.70 5.01
C LEU A 168 29.36 20.41 4.50
N ALA A 169 29.68 20.78 3.26
CA ALA A 169 31.00 20.68 2.64
C ALA A 169 31.71 22.05 2.62
#